data_AF-A0A1U8QAW2-F1
#
_entry.id   AF-A0A1U8QAW2-F1
#
_cell.length_a   1.000
_cell.length_b   1.000
_cell.length_c   1.000
_cell.angle_alpha   90.00
_cell.angle_beta   90.00
_cell.angle_gamma   90.00
#
_symmetry.space_group_name_H-M   'P 1'
#
loop_
_entity.id
_entity.type
_entity.pdbx_description
1 polymer ?
#
loop_
_entity_poly.entity_id
_entity_poly.type
_entity_poly.pdbx_seq_one_letter_code
_entity_poly.pdbx_strand_id
1 'polypeptide(L)'
;MALVLLLLQLLFLRPASAKSSNMSMTMARPGCQERCRDVTIPYPFGIGDSNCYKQGYNLTCEEGKLFIDTGNNRQQVLEISLGGQLRMYAAISYKCYSSVHESDRRDSFTSIINLQSLPYTISDTSTRFMAIGCDTIASINGFTSSNRNSTVGCSMLCGDRESVVNGSCSGIGCCQTFIPKGLKKMNLELGTNNAHREIMEFDWWCDYALLVEGNWYQFSMADLEHFHLGEKASVVPVVLDWSIENYTCENISRDDPSFACGKNSDCVNSPNGLGYICNCSQGYRGNPYLENGCQDIDECADKSMNDCLGICRNTPGSYNCSCPPGSKGDGRRFPCKKKQFPVDQVIIEYIHLAIDKTHLTTVVQGTFGYLDPEYFRSCRFTEKSDVYSFGVVLVELLTGEKPISPIGPQEWKNLAAYFVSSVEENCLDNILDPQIVREDRKEEIQVVSDLARRCLNLNGKKRPTMKDVALGLEGLRKSEGQPLAQQNAQDDRRSIS
;
A
#
# COMPACT_ATOMS: atom_id res chain seq x y z
N MET A 1 -51.27 -5.17 -2.78
CA MET A 1 -50.82 -4.02 -3.58
C MET A 1 -49.63 -3.26 -2.98
N ALA A 2 -49.47 -3.19 -1.65
CA ALA A 2 -48.33 -2.49 -1.02
C ALA A 2 -46.95 -3.11 -1.33
N LEU A 3 -46.85 -4.45 -1.45
CA LEU A 3 -45.58 -5.12 -1.76
C LEU A 3 -45.08 -4.84 -3.19
N VAL A 4 -46.00 -4.66 -4.14
CA VAL A 4 -45.69 -4.37 -5.55
C VAL A 4 -45.21 -2.93 -5.71
N LEU A 5 -45.77 -1.99 -4.94
CA LEU A 5 -45.32 -0.59 -4.90
C LEU A 5 -43.92 -0.44 -4.28
N LEU A 6 -43.57 -1.26 -3.27
CA LEU A 6 -42.23 -1.25 -2.67
C LEU A 6 -41.16 -1.80 -3.64
N LEU A 7 -41.48 -2.82 -4.42
CA LEU A 7 -40.58 -3.41 -5.42
C LEU A 7 -40.37 -2.49 -6.64
N LEU A 8 -41.39 -1.72 -7.03
CA LEU A 8 -41.26 -0.70 -8.09
C LEU A 8 -40.41 0.50 -7.66
N GLN A 9 -40.35 0.86 -6.38
CA GLN A 9 -39.47 1.93 -5.89
C GLN A 9 -37.99 1.54 -5.88
N LEU A 10 -37.67 0.25 -5.75
CA LEU A 10 -36.30 -0.27 -5.84
C LEU A 10 -35.78 -0.32 -7.29
N LEU A 11 -36.66 -0.34 -8.30
CA LEU A 11 -36.29 -0.31 -9.72
C LEU A 11 -35.97 1.11 -10.26
N PHE A 12 -36.27 2.17 -9.51
CA PHE A 12 -35.99 3.56 -9.88
C PHE A 12 -34.87 4.24 -9.08
N LEU A 13 -34.25 3.55 -8.12
CA LEU A 13 -33.00 4.01 -7.51
C LEU A 13 -31.86 3.71 -8.49
N ARG A 14 -31.66 4.61 -9.46
CA ARG A 14 -30.38 4.67 -10.19
C ARG A 14 -29.30 4.85 -9.12
N PRO A 15 -28.26 4.00 -9.08
CA PRO A 15 -27.07 4.36 -8.33
C PRO A 15 -26.61 5.69 -8.91
N ALA A 16 -26.57 6.73 -8.07
CA ALA A 16 -25.79 7.90 -8.41
C ALA A 16 -24.38 7.32 -8.62
N SER A 17 -23.96 7.26 -9.89
CA SER A 17 -22.56 7.05 -10.21
C SER A 17 -21.84 8.14 -9.43
N ALA A 18 -21.16 7.76 -8.35
CA ALA A 18 -20.11 8.59 -7.81
C ALA A 18 -19.21 8.84 -9.01
N LYS A 19 -19.24 10.07 -9.53
CA LYS A 19 -18.13 10.54 -10.35
C LYS A 19 -16.96 10.43 -9.41
N SER A 20 -16.18 9.36 -9.57
CA SER A 20 -14.79 9.41 -9.15
C SER A 20 -14.24 10.63 -9.88
N SER A 21 -14.09 11.73 -9.16
CA SER A 21 -13.19 12.78 -9.57
C SER A 21 -11.79 12.16 -9.48
N ASN A 22 -11.42 11.37 -10.50
CA ASN A 22 -10.02 11.23 -10.84
C ASN A 22 -9.59 12.64 -11.20
N MET A 23 -9.12 13.39 -10.21
CA MET A 23 -8.40 14.62 -10.43
C MET A 23 -7.21 14.21 -11.27
N SER A 24 -7.31 14.45 -12.58
CA SER A 24 -6.27 14.13 -13.54
C SER A 24 -5.03 14.89 -13.08
N MET A 25 -3.99 14.17 -12.66
CA MET A 25 -2.72 14.78 -12.31
C MET A 25 -2.21 15.51 -13.53
N THR A 26 -1.79 16.76 -13.32
CA THR A 26 -1.22 17.58 -14.38
C THR A 26 0.09 16.96 -14.83
N MET A 27 0.17 16.61 -16.12
CA MET A 27 1.34 15.95 -16.69
C MET A 27 2.20 16.93 -17.47
N ALA A 28 1.65 18.02 -18.01
CA ALA A 28 2.43 19.06 -18.70
C ALA A 28 2.46 20.38 -17.93
N ARG A 29 3.22 21.35 -18.43
CA ARG A 29 3.19 22.71 -17.89
C ARG A 29 1.82 23.37 -18.14
N PRO A 30 1.38 24.32 -17.30
CA PRO A 30 0.12 25.03 -17.49
C PRO A 30 0.03 25.67 -18.88
N GLY A 31 -1.06 25.41 -19.60
CA GLY A 31 -1.27 25.92 -20.96
C GLY A 31 -0.63 25.08 -22.08
N CYS A 32 0.11 24.02 -21.73
CA CYS A 32 0.72 23.11 -22.70
C CYS A 32 -0.17 21.89 -22.98
N GLN A 33 -0.02 21.32 -24.16
CA GLN A 33 -0.78 20.14 -24.58
C GLN A 33 -0.32 18.89 -23.83
N GLU A 34 -1.22 18.28 -23.04
CA GLU A 34 -0.92 17.09 -22.22
C GLU A 34 -1.10 15.75 -22.96
N ARG A 35 -1.80 15.73 -24.10
CA ARG A 35 -2.09 14.49 -24.84
C ARG A 35 -2.06 14.71 -26.34
N CYS A 36 -1.61 13.71 -27.08
CA CYS A 36 -1.83 13.57 -28.51
C CYS A 36 -2.68 12.32 -28.71
N ARG A 37 -4.00 12.52 -28.82
CA ARG A 37 -5.01 11.44 -28.84
C ARG A 37 -4.90 10.55 -27.60
N ASP A 38 -4.36 9.34 -27.75
CA ASP A 38 -4.28 8.34 -26.68
C ASP A 38 -2.97 8.46 -25.88
N VAL A 39 -1.94 9.07 -26.46
CA VAL A 39 -0.59 9.18 -25.87
C VAL A 39 -0.53 10.39 -24.94
N THR A 40 -0.18 10.16 -23.69
CA THR A 40 0.09 11.22 -22.70
C THR A 40 1.49 11.80 -22.93
N ILE A 41 1.60 13.14 -22.83
CA ILE A 41 2.83 13.90 -23.04
C ILE A 41 3.22 14.55 -21.72
N PRO A 42 4.05 13.88 -20.90
CA PRO A 42 4.51 14.45 -19.65
C PRO A 42 5.69 15.40 -19.87
N TYR A 43 5.75 16.53 -19.15
CA TYR A 43 6.99 17.32 -19.06
C TYR A 43 8.13 16.41 -18.52
N PRO A 44 9.36 16.41 -19.07
CA PRO A 44 9.98 17.46 -19.88
C PRO A 44 9.63 17.47 -21.37
N PHE A 45 8.79 16.53 -21.83
CA PHE A 45 8.31 16.51 -23.21
C PHE A 45 7.19 17.51 -23.44
N GLY A 46 7.05 17.97 -24.69
CA GLY A 46 6.03 18.94 -25.05
C GLY A 46 5.98 19.25 -26.54
N ILE A 47 4.91 19.93 -26.95
CA ILE A 47 4.63 20.33 -28.33
C ILE A 47 4.47 21.86 -28.39
N GLY A 48 4.93 22.47 -29.48
CA GLY A 48 4.66 23.88 -29.76
C GLY A 48 5.69 24.82 -29.14
N ASP A 49 5.27 25.65 -28.20
CA ASP A 49 6.13 26.67 -27.58
C ASP A 49 7.32 26.01 -26.85
N SER A 50 8.50 26.60 -27.01
CA SER A 50 9.72 26.32 -26.25
C SER A 50 9.53 26.26 -24.72
N ASN A 51 8.52 26.93 -24.18
CA ASN A 51 8.20 26.87 -22.74
C ASN A 51 7.54 25.55 -22.31
N CYS A 52 7.03 24.75 -23.26
CA CYS A 52 6.28 23.53 -23.00
C CYS A 52 7.17 22.28 -22.92
N TYR A 53 8.43 22.36 -23.30
CA TYR A 53 9.37 21.25 -23.23
C TYR A 53 10.75 21.71 -22.78
N LYS A 54 11.57 20.80 -22.28
CA LYS A 54 13.00 21.05 -22.08
C LYS A 54 13.73 20.86 -23.41
N GLN A 55 14.80 21.62 -23.66
CA GLN A 55 15.60 21.50 -24.88
C GLN A 55 15.98 20.03 -25.17
N GLY A 56 15.69 19.54 -26.38
CA GLY A 56 15.90 18.15 -26.80
C GLY A 56 14.69 17.22 -26.60
N TYR A 57 13.61 17.69 -25.97
CA TYR A 57 12.39 16.93 -25.68
C TYR A 57 11.15 17.44 -26.44
N ASN A 58 11.36 18.16 -27.54
CA ASN A 58 10.28 18.63 -28.40
C ASN A 58 9.68 17.48 -29.21
N LEU A 59 8.36 17.45 -29.28
CA LEU A 59 7.58 16.48 -30.05
C LEU A 59 6.63 17.19 -31.00
N THR A 60 6.08 16.44 -31.96
CA THR A 60 5.06 16.93 -32.89
C THR A 60 3.84 16.01 -32.88
N CYS A 61 2.64 16.57 -32.98
CA CYS A 61 1.40 15.80 -33.06
C CYS A 61 0.69 16.13 -34.37
N GLU A 62 0.61 15.16 -35.27
CA GLU A 62 -0.02 15.29 -36.59
C GLU A 62 -1.05 14.17 -36.75
N GLU A 63 -2.28 14.53 -37.14
CA GLU A 63 -3.38 13.57 -37.34
C GLU A 63 -3.64 12.64 -36.14
N GLY A 64 -3.37 13.12 -34.92
CA GLY A 64 -3.51 12.36 -33.68
C GLY A 64 -2.43 11.30 -33.45
N LYS A 65 -1.30 11.37 -34.17
CA LYS A 65 -0.10 10.57 -33.93
C LYS A 65 1.03 11.46 -33.42
N LEU A 66 1.73 10.99 -32.39
CA LEU A 66 2.84 11.68 -31.78
C LEU A 66 4.15 11.27 -32.46
N PHE A 67 5.04 12.23 -32.71
CA PHE A 67 6.31 11.98 -33.40
C PHE A 67 7.49 12.66 -32.69
N ILE A 68 8.63 11.98 -32.73
CA ILE A 68 9.95 12.52 -32.44
C ILE A 68 10.71 12.70 -33.77
N ASP A 69 11.49 13.77 -33.88
CA ASP A 69 12.36 14.02 -35.02
C ASP A 69 13.79 13.53 -34.70
N THR A 70 14.26 12.49 -35.40
CA THR A 70 15.62 11.95 -35.24
C THR A 70 16.57 12.47 -36.33
N GLY A 71 16.38 13.71 -36.79
CA GLY A 71 17.25 14.43 -37.72
C GLY A 71 16.96 14.13 -39.20
N ASN A 72 16.81 12.86 -39.57
CA ASN A 72 16.57 12.46 -40.97
C ASN A 72 15.16 11.93 -41.23
N ASN A 73 14.46 11.51 -40.17
CA ASN A 73 13.15 10.87 -40.23
C ASN A 73 12.37 11.22 -38.97
N ARG A 74 11.05 11.08 -39.05
CA ARG A 74 10.13 11.20 -37.92
C ARG A 74 9.66 9.82 -37.49
N GLN A 75 9.70 9.55 -36.19
CA GLN A 75 9.37 8.26 -35.62
C GLN A 75 8.14 8.42 -34.76
N GLN A 76 7.15 7.58 -35.00
CA GLN A 76 5.91 7.63 -34.24
C GLN A 76 6.18 7.14 -32.81
N VAL A 77 5.91 8.00 -31.83
CA VAL A 77 5.95 7.68 -30.41
C VAL A 77 4.66 6.97 -30.02
N LEU A 78 4.80 5.87 -29.28
CA LEU A 78 3.71 5.04 -28.78
C LEU A 78 3.40 5.34 -27.33
N GLU A 79 4.44 5.53 -26.51
CA GLU A 79 4.30 5.73 -25.07
C GLU A 79 5.52 6.45 -24.52
N ILE A 80 5.30 7.27 -23.48
CA ILE A 80 6.35 7.96 -22.74
C ILE A 80 6.18 7.62 -21.26
N SER A 81 7.21 7.02 -20.67
CA SER A 81 7.28 6.69 -19.25
C SER A 81 8.19 7.67 -18.53
N LEU A 82 7.71 8.22 -17.41
CA LEU A 82 8.50 9.06 -16.50
C LEU A 82 9.64 8.29 -15.82
N GLY A 83 9.64 6.95 -15.88
CA GLY A 83 10.74 6.11 -15.41
C GLY A 83 11.97 6.07 -16.34
N GLY A 84 12.07 7.00 -17.29
CA GLY A 84 13.24 7.12 -18.19
C GLY A 84 13.15 6.28 -19.47
N GLN A 85 11.95 5.86 -19.89
CA GLN A 85 11.77 5.10 -21.14
C GLN A 85 10.77 5.77 -22.09
N LEU A 86 11.03 5.64 -23.39
CA LEU A 86 10.15 6.09 -24.48
C LEU A 86 10.04 4.97 -25.51
N ARG A 87 8.81 4.65 -25.91
CA ARG A 87 8.53 3.58 -26.89
C ARG A 87 8.12 4.21 -28.21
N MET A 88 8.72 3.78 -29.31
CA MET A 88 8.45 4.31 -30.66
C MET A 88 8.46 3.22 -31.73
N TYR A 89 7.89 3.48 -32.89
CA TYR A 89 8.09 2.65 -34.06
C TYR A 89 9.42 2.96 -34.76
N ALA A 90 10.14 1.92 -35.14
CA ALA A 90 11.31 1.98 -36.01
C ALA A 90 11.09 1.12 -37.24
N ALA A 91 11.63 1.56 -38.38
CA ALA A 91 11.60 0.77 -39.61
C ALA A 91 12.52 -0.46 -39.50
N ILE A 92 12.14 -1.56 -40.14
CA ILE A 92 12.99 -2.73 -40.31
C ILE A 92 13.89 -2.58 -41.54
N SER A 93 15.09 -3.14 -41.51
CA SER A 93 15.88 -3.34 -42.71
C SER A 93 15.41 -4.60 -43.44
N TYR A 94 15.42 -4.55 -44.76
CA TYR A 94 15.18 -5.72 -45.59
C TYR A 94 16.06 -5.74 -46.84
N LYS A 95 16.30 -6.93 -47.36
CA LYS A 95 16.97 -7.12 -48.64
C LYS A 95 16.38 -8.34 -49.34
N CYS A 96 15.72 -8.10 -50.46
CA CYS A 96 15.01 -9.12 -51.23
C CYS A 96 15.77 -9.50 -52.50
N TYR A 97 15.66 -10.77 -52.87
CA TYR A 97 16.34 -11.38 -54.00
C TYR A 97 15.30 -12.07 -54.89
N SER A 98 15.55 -12.08 -56.20
CA SER A 98 14.73 -12.76 -57.20
C SER A 98 15.62 -13.65 -58.05
N SER A 99 15.17 -14.88 -58.32
CA SER A 99 15.84 -15.82 -59.22
C SER A 99 15.65 -15.44 -60.70
N VAL A 100 14.69 -14.55 -61.00
CA VAL A 100 14.24 -14.25 -62.36
C VAL A 100 14.85 -12.93 -62.84
N HIS A 101 15.90 -13.06 -63.66
CA HIS A 101 16.70 -12.04 -64.35
C HIS A 101 17.98 -11.57 -63.65
N GLU A 102 19.12 -11.94 -64.25
CA GLU A 102 20.51 -11.54 -63.96
C GLU A 102 20.79 -10.02 -64.01
N SER A 103 19.77 -9.17 -64.14
CA SER A 103 19.91 -7.72 -64.12
C SER A 103 18.78 -7.04 -63.32
N ASP A 104 19.05 -6.89 -62.03
CA ASP A 104 18.87 -5.62 -61.30
C ASP A 104 17.45 -5.20 -60.87
N ARG A 105 16.74 -6.06 -60.11
CA ARG A 105 15.80 -5.56 -59.10
C ARG A 105 16.06 -6.17 -57.73
N ARG A 106 17.19 -5.77 -57.13
CA ARG A 106 17.42 -5.89 -55.69
C ARG A 106 16.63 -4.79 -55.00
N ASP A 107 15.48 -5.14 -54.41
CA ASP A 107 14.80 -4.23 -53.49
C ASP A 107 15.44 -4.37 -52.11
N SER A 108 15.86 -3.25 -51.55
CA SER A 108 16.53 -3.23 -50.26
C SER A 108 16.30 -1.92 -49.56
N PHE A 109 16.14 -1.99 -48.25
CA PHE A 109 16.04 -0.83 -47.38
C PHE A 109 16.95 -1.04 -46.16
N THR A 110 17.74 -0.02 -45.86
CA THR A 110 18.59 0.01 -44.66
C THR A 110 17.97 0.98 -43.66
N SER A 111 17.51 0.46 -42.54
CA SER A 111 17.04 1.25 -41.41
C SER A 111 18.21 1.95 -40.72
N ILE A 112 18.05 3.25 -40.49
CA ILE A 112 19.02 4.11 -39.83
C ILE A 112 18.31 4.86 -38.71
N ILE A 113 18.90 4.82 -37.52
CA ILE A 113 18.46 5.63 -36.38
C ILE A 113 19.63 6.49 -35.94
N ASN A 114 19.39 7.79 -35.81
CA ASN A 114 20.39 8.76 -35.38
C ASN A 114 19.86 9.63 -34.23
N LEU A 115 20.36 9.35 -33.02
CA LEU A 115 20.02 10.04 -31.78
C LEU A 115 21.20 10.85 -31.23
N GLN A 116 22.28 11.06 -32.01
CA GLN A 116 23.52 11.69 -31.50
C GLN A 116 23.29 13.08 -30.89
N SER A 117 22.38 13.86 -31.47
CA SER A 117 22.05 15.21 -31.00
C SER A 117 20.89 15.25 -30.01
N LEU A 118 20.38 14.10 -29.59
CA LEU A 118 19.18 13.99 -28.76
C LEU A 118 19.48 13.30 -27.42
N PRO A 119 18.67 13.58 -26.37
CA PRO A 119 18.85 12.99 -25.04
C PRO A 119 18.30 11.57 -24.92
N TYR A 120 18.44 10.77 -25.98
CA TYR A 120 17.95 9.39 -26.06
C TYR A 120 19.07 8.41 -26.40
N THR A 121 18.98 7.20 -25.87
CA THR A 121 19.78 6.04 -26.25
C THR A 121 18.87 4.86 -26.53
N ILE A 122 19.28 3.94 -27.41
CA ILE A 122 18.54 2.68 -27.55
C ILE A 122 18.69 1.88 -26.23
N SER A 123 17.58 1.41 -25.67
CA SER A 123 17.58 0.67 -24.41
C SER A 123 18.19 -0.71 -24.58
N ASP A 124 19.38 -0.95 -24.01
CA ASP A 124 20.06 -2.25 -24.09
C ASP A 124 19.39 -3.34 -23.25
N THR A 125 18.58 -2.94 -22.27
CA THR A 125 17.84 -3.85 -21.40
C THR A 125 16.53 -4.31 -22.03
N SER A 126 15.84 -3.40 -22.73
CA SER A 126 14.46 -3.60 -23.22
C SER A 126 14.39 -3.87 -24.72
N THR A 127 15.42 -3.53 -25.49
CA THR A 127 15.50 -3.78 -26.94
C THR A 127 16.49 -4.92 -27.24
N ARG A 128 16.18 -5.70 -28.27
CA ARG A 128 17.02 -6.78 -28.81
C ARG A 128 17.27 -6.55 -30.29
N PHE A 129 18.44 -6.97 -30.76
CA PHE A 129 18.73 -7.06 -32.17
C PHE A 129 18.30 -8.44 -32.67
N MET A 130 17.46 -8.47 -33.70
CA MET A 130 16.99 -9.70 -34.30
C MET A 130 17.18 -9.63 -35.82
N ALA A 131 17.48 -10.77 -36.42
CA ALA A 131 17.60 -10.93 -37.85
C ALA A 131 16.92 -12.23 -38.28
N ILE A 132 16.28 -12.19 -39.45
CA ILE A 132 15.54 -13.31 -40.05
C ILE A 132 16.03 -13.50 -41.47
N GLY A 133 16.32 -14.75 -41.85
CA GLY A 133 16.87 -15.10 -43.15
C GLY A 133 17.72 -16.38 -43.09
N CYS A 134 18.19 -16.79 -44.25
CA CYS A 134 19.09 -17.94 -44.44
C CYS A 134 20.29 -17.51 -45.27
N ASP A 135 21.49 -18.01 -44.95
CA ASP A 135 22.77 -17.54 -45.52
C ASP A 135 22.95 -16.01 -45.37
N THR A 136 22.50 -15.49 -44.23
CA THR A 136 22.44 -14.06 -43.94
C THR A 136 23.42 -13.73 -42.84
N ILE A 137 24.06 -12.57 -42.97
CA ILE A 137 24.72 -11.91 -41.84
C ILE A 137 24.10 -10.54 -41.66
N ALA A 138 23.56 -10.29 -40.48
CA ALA A 138 23.02 -8.99 -40.11
C ALA A 138 23.97 -8.33 -39.11
N SER A 139 24.20 -7.04 -39.28
CA SER A 139 25.04 -6.29 -38.35
C SER A 139 24.46 -4.93 -38.00
N ILE A 140 24.68 -4.53 -36.75
CA ILE A 140 24.55 -3.16 -36.30
C ILE A 140 25.93 -2.55 -36.49
N ASN A 141 26.04 -1.54 -37.35
CA ASN A 141 27.21 -0.67 -37.39
C ASN A 141 26.81 0.67 -36.79
N GLY A 142 27.34 0.97 -35.60
CA GLY A 142 26.88 2.13 -34.85
C GLY A 142 27.94 2.83 -34.01
N PHE A 143 27.51 3.94 -33.41
CA PHE A 143 28.31 4.78 -32.53
C PHE A 143 27.61 4.89 -31.18
N THR A 144 28.37 4.67 -30.12
CA THR A 144 27.92 4.92 -28.76
C THR A 144 27.92 6.42 -28.45
N SER A 145 27.33 6.82 -27.33
CA SER A 145 27.42 8.18 -26.78
C SER A 145 28.85 8.70 -26.62
N SER A 146 29.81 7.81 -26.37
CA SER A 146 31.25 8.12 -26.30
C SER A 146 31.93 8.26 -27.68
N ASN A 147 31.15 8.24 -28.77
CA ASN A 147 31.59 8.22 -30.16
C ASN A 147 32.54 7.05 -30.50
N ARG A 148 32.50 5.96 -29.72
CA ARG A 148 33.20 4.72 -30.04
C ARG A 148 32.37 3.90 -31.02
N ASN A 149 33.02 3.39 -32.05
CA ASN A 149 32.44 2.42 -32.98
C ASN A 149 32.04 1.17 -32.20
N SER A 150 30.83 0.69 -32.47
CA SER A 150 30.35 -0.56 -31.94
C SER A 150 29.69 -1.34 -33.06
N THR A 151 30.16 -2.57 -33.24
CA THR A 151 29.60 -3.51 -34.20
C THR A 151 29.10 -4.73 -33.46
N VAL A 152 27.85 -5.09 -33.71
CA VAL A 152 27.24 -6.34 -33.26
C VAL A 152 26.73 -7.08 -34.47
N GLY A 153 26.99 -8.38 -34.53
CA GLY A 153 26.57 -9.23 -35.63
C GLY A 153 25.64 -10.35 -35.17
N CYS A 154 24.79 -10.79 -36.09
CA CYS A 154 23.99 -12.00 -36.02
C CYS A 154 24.17 -12.73 -37.35
N SER A 155 24.53 -14.02 -37.32
CA SER A 155 24.59 -14.85 -38.51
C SER A 155 23.51 -15.92 -38.48
N MET A 156 22.93 -16.20 -39.65
CA MET A 156 21.91 -17.24 -39.82
C MET A 156 22.32 -18.16 -40.96
N LEU A 157 22.39 -19.46 -40.65
CA LEU A 157 22.73 -20.51 -41.59
C LEU A 157 21.64 -21.56 -41.55
N CYS A 158 21.12 -21.93 -42.71
CA CYS A 158 20.08 -22.94 -42.87
C CYS A 158 20.66 -24.09 -43.68
N GLY A 159 20.58 -25.33 -43.18
CA GLY A 159 21.00 -26.51 -43.93
C GLY A 159 19.89 -26.99 -44.86
N ASP A 160 18.71 -27.21 -44.30
CA ASP A 160 17.49 -27.60 -45.01
C ASP A 160 16.26 -26.98 -44.33
N ARG A 161 15.08 -27.07 -44.97
CA ARG A 161 13.83 -26.50 -44.44
C ARG A 161 13.38 -27.16 -43.12
N GLU A 162 13.69 -28.44 -42.91
CA GLU A 162 13.28 -29.19 -41.71
C GLU A 162 14.09 -28.80 -40.47
N SER A 163 15.31 -28.29 -40.67
CA SER A 163 16.17 -27.78 -39.60
C SER A 163 15.63 -26.50 -38.93
N VAL A 164 14.70 -25.80 -39.58
CA VAL A 164 14.09 -24.56 -39.08
C VAL A 164 12.97 -24.90 -38.09
N VAL A 165 13.15 -24.50 -36.83
CA VAL A 165 12.18 -24.75 -35.76
C VAL A 165 11.42 -23.48 -35.42
N ASN A 166 10.08 -23.52 -35.52
CA ASN A 166 9.21 -22.42 -35.11
C ASN A 166 9.48 -22.00 -33.66
N GLY A 167 9.54 -20.69 -33.42
CA GLY A 167 9.83 -20.10 -32.12
C GLY A 167 11.30 -20.16 -31.68
N SER A 168 12.17 -20.85 -32.42
CA SER A 168 13.61 -20.87 -32.15
C SER A 168 14.32 -19.73 -32.87
N CYS A 169 15.19 -19.00 -32.16
CA CYS A 169 15.97 -17.91 -32.73
C CYS A 169 17.42 -17.99 -32.26
N SER A 170 18.13 -19.01 -32.74
CA SER A 170 19.47 -19.39 -32.27
C SER A 170 20.51 -19.51 -33.39
N GLY A 171 20.26 -18.90 -34.56
CA GLY A 171 21.17 -18.90 -35.72
C GLY A 171 20.71 -19.77 -36.89
N ILE A 172 19.52 -20.36 -36.83
CA ILE A 172 18.90 -21.13 -37.93
C ILE A 172 17.60 -20.44 -38.30
N GLY A 173 17.56 -19.78 -39.45
CA GLY A 173 16.42 -18.96 -39.91
C GLY A 173 16.20 -17.64 -39.14
N CYS A 174 16.54 -17.63 -37.85
CA CYS A 174 16.46 -16.46 -36.97
C CYS A 174 17.66 -16.41 -36.02
N CYS A 175 18.20 -15.21 -35.82
CA CYS A 175 19.21 -14.94 -34.81
C CYS A 175 18.83 -13.70 -34.00
N GLN A 176 18.98 -13.76 -32.67
CA GLN A 176 18.77 -12.63 -31.78
C GLN A 176 19.95 -12.44 -30.83
N THR A 177 20.28 -11.19 -30.52
CA THR A 177 21.38 -10.85 -29.61
C THR A 177 21.14 -9.51 -28.89
N PHE A 178 21.97 -9.24 -27.88
CA PHE A 178 21.95 -7.98 -27.13
C PHE A 178 22.61 -6.86 -27.92
N ILE A 179 22.22 -5.62 -27.63
CA ILE A 179 22.84 -4.43 -28.21
C ILE A 179 23.87 -3.83 -27.24
N PRO A 180 24.87 -3.09 -27.75
CA PRO A 180 25.84 -2.39 -26.92
C PRO A 180 25.18 -1.29 -26.09
N LYS A 181 25.59 -1.16 -24.83
CA LYS A 181 25.14 -0.08 -23.96
C LYS A 181 25.49 1.29 -24.53
N GLY A 182 24.53 2.22 -24.46
CA GLY A 182 24.74 3.62 -24.86
C GLY A 182 24.77 3.86 -26.38
N LEU A 183 24.20 2.95 -27.18
CA LEU A 183 24.07 3.12 -28.62
C LEU A 183 23.18 4.33 -28.97
N LYS A 184 23.73 5.29 -29.73
CA LYS A 184 23.00 6.51 -30.16
C LYS A 184 22.79 6.59 -31.67
N LYS A 185 23.69 6.04 -32.48
CA LYS A 185 23.53 5.98 -33.93
C LYS A 185 23.82 4.58 -34.43
N MET A 186 23.04 4.12 -35.39
CA MET A 186 23.25 2.80 -35.98
C MET A 186 22.61 2.67 -37.35
N ASN A 187 23.21 1.79 -38.14
CA ASN A 187 22.65 1.23 -39.36
C ASN A 187 22.42 -0.27 -39.14
N LEU A 188 21.27 -0.77 -39.58
CA LEU A 188 20.98 -2.20 -39.63
C LEU A 188 21.35 -2.74 -41.02
N GLU A 189 22.54 -3.31 -41.14
CA GLU A 189 23.09 -3.80 -42.40
C GLU A 189 22.82 -5.29 -42.60
N LEU A 190 22.60 -5.67 -43.86
CA LEU A 190 22.34 -7.04 -44.29
C LEU A 190 23.34 -7.45 -45.36
N GLY A 191 24.04 -8.54 -45.08
CA GLY A 191 24.97 -9.22 -45.97
C GLY A 191 24.62 -10.70 -46.11
N THR A 192 25.44 -11.41 -46.87
CA THR A 192 25.30 -12.86 -47.13
C THR A 192 26.64 -13.54 -46.88
N ASN A 193 26.66 -14.78 -46.38
CA ASN A 193 27.91 -15.49 -46.12
C ASN A 193 28.45 -16.16 -47.39
N ASN A 194 27.58 -16.78 -48.20
CA ASN A 194 27.94 -17.56 -49.38
C ASN A 194 27.26 -17.07 -50.68
N ALA A 195 26.83 -15.81 -50.73
CA ALA A 195 26.09 -15.24 -51.88
C ALA A 195 24.81 -16.01 -52.21
N HIS A 196 24.18 -16.62 -51.21
CA HIS A 196 22.98 -17.43 -51.30
C HIS A 196 23.09 -18.64 -52.23
N ARG A 197 24.32 -19.14 -52.46
CA ARG A 197 24.60 -20.24 -53.41
C ARG A 197 23.95 -21.58 -53.06
N GLU A 198 23.60 -21.79 -51.79
CA GLU A 198 23.01 -23.05 -51.29
C GLU A 198 21.49 -22.96 -51.08
N ILE A 199 20.87 -21.80 -51.33
CA ILE A 199 19.43 -21.58 -51.15
C ILE A 199 18.78 -21.63 -52.54
N MET A 200 18.69 -22.83 -53.12
CA MET A 200 18.27 -23.03 -54.51
C MET A 200 16.86 -23.66 -54.65
N GLU A 201 15.86 -23.20 -53.89
CA GLU A 201 14.48 -23.70 -54.04
C GLU A 201 13.36 -22.65 -54.02
N PHE A 202 13.63 -21.36 -53.80
CA PHE A 202 12.58 -20.33 -53.71
C PHE A 202 12.75 -19.23 -54.78
N ASP A 203 11.69 -18.89 -55.50
CA ASP A 203 11.72 -17.90 -56.59
C ASP A 203 11.93 -16.45 -56.11
N TRP A 204 11.52 -16.14 -54.87
CA TRP A 204 11.68 -14.85 -54.20
C TRP A 204 11.90 -15.07 -52.70
N TRP A 205 12.92 -14.45 -52.10
CA TRP A 205 13.13 -14.45 -50.64
C TRP A 205 13.71 -13.12 -50.16
N CYS A 206 13.55 -12.82 -48.87
CA CYS A 206 14.03 -11.60 -48.25
C CYS A 206 14.76 -11.88 -46.93
N ASP A 207 15.85 -11.16 -46.72
CA ASP A 207 16.54 -11.05 -45.43
C ASP A 207 15.97 -9.86 -44.67
N TYR A 208 15.85 -9.97 -43.35
CA TYR A 208 15.35 -8.90 -42.48
C TYR A 208 16.27 -8.68 -41.29
N ALA A 209 16.44 -7.42 -40.89
CA ALA A 209 17.10 -7.03 -39.66
C ALA A 209 16.26 -5.99 -38.93
N LEU A 210 16.04 -6.21 -37.65
CA LEU A 210 15.13 -5.40 -36.86
C LEU A 210 15.67 -5.20 -35.44
N LEU A 211 15.42 -4.01 -34.92
CA LEU A 211 15.53 -3.73 -33.50
C LEU A 211 14.15 -3.72 -32.94
N VAL A 212 13.93 -4.51 -31.90
CA VAL A 212 12.60 -4.75 -31.39
C VAL A 212 12.63 -4.88 -29.88
N GLU A 213 11.57 -4.41 -29.24
CA GLU A 213 11.31 -4.68 -27.84
C GLU A 213 11.32 -6.18 -27.53
N GLY A 214 11.92 -6.54 -26.39
CA GLY A 214 12.10 -7.92 -25.99
C GLY A 214 10.78 -8.69 -25.91
N ASN A 215 10.76 -9.89 -26.49
CA ASN A 215 9.61 -10.80 -26.53
C ASN A 215 8.38 -10.25 -27.28
N TRP A 216 8.50 -9.15 -28.03
CA TRP A 216 7.40 -8.65 -28.86
C TRP A 216 7.10 -9.56 -30.06
N TYR A 217 8.13 -10.25 -30.56
CA TYR A 217 8.04 -11.10 -31.74
C TYR A 217 8.48 -12.53 -31.43
N GLN A 218 7.77 -13.50 -32.03
CA GLN A 218 8.16 -14.91 -32.03
C GLN A 218 8.28 -15.40 -33.47
N PHE A 219 9.46 -15.91 -33.81
CA PHE A 219 9.80 -16.38 -35.15
C PHE A 219 8.94 -17.58 -35.61
N SER A 220 8.62 -17.60 -36.91
CA SER A 220 7.95 -18.68 -37.61
C SER A 220 8.67 -18.98 -38.92
N MET A 221 8.68 -20.25 -39.35
CA MET A 221 9.22 -20.65 -40.66
C MET A 221 8.58 -19.89 -41.82
N ALA A 222 7.30 -19.51 -41.70
CA ALA A 222 6.60 -18.72 -42.73
C ALA A 222 7.28 -17.36 -43.01
N ASP A 223 8.02 -16.83 -42.04
CA ASP A 223 8.72 -15.56 -42.13
C ASP A 223 9.85 -15.57 -43.17
N LEU A 224 10.42 -16.74 -43.44
CA LEU A 224 11.46 -16.93 -44.43
C LEU A 224 10.93 -16.83 -45.87
N GLU A 225 9.65 -17.16 -46.07
CA GLU A 225 8.98 -17.01 -47.36
C GLU A 225 8.46 -15.58 -47.53
N HIS A 226 7.68 -15.10 -46.55
CA HIS A 226 7.18 -13.73 -46.49
C HIS A 226 7.10 -13.31 -45.02
N PHE A 227 7.91 -12.34 -44.61
CA PHE A 227 7.82 -11.79 -43.26
C PHE A 227 6.53 -10.96 -43.12
N HIS A 228 5.46 -11.61 -42.67
CA HIS A 228 4.15 -11.02 -42.50
C HIS A 228 4.01 -10.48 -41.07
N LEU A 229 4.32 -9.19 -40.87
CA LEU A 229 3.86 -8.43 -39.70
C LEU A 229 2.38 -8.00 -39.81
N GLY A 230 1.59 -8.65 -40.68
CA GLY A 230 0.29 -8.21 -41.18
C GLY A 230 0.41 -7.34 -42.45
N GLU A 231 -0.70 -7.12 -43.17
CA GLU A 231 -0.77 -6.55 -44.54
C GLU A 231 -0.08 -5.17 -44.77
N LYS A 232 0.56 -4.53 -43.77
CA LYS A 232 1.19 -3.19 -43.90
C LYS A 232 2.41 -2.88 -43.01
N ALA A 233 2.95 -3.78 -42.20
CA ALA A 233 3.92 -3.36 -41.18
C ALA A 233 5.39 -3.48 -41.64
N SER A 234 5.98 -2.35 -42.06
CA SER A 234 7.43 -2.17 -42.25
C SER A 234 8.13 -1.60 -40.99
N VAL A 235 7.42 -1.58 -39.85
CA VAL A 235 7.87 -0.98 -38.60
C VAL A 235 7.58 -1.88 -37.40
N VAL A 236 8.44 -1.79 -36.38
CA VAL A 236 8.37 -2.56 -35.13
C VAL A 236 8.60 -1.64 -33.93
N PRO A 237 8.07 -1.98 -32.73
CA PRO A 237 8.30 -1.15 -31.55
C PRO A 237 9.73 -1.30 -31.01
N VAL A 238 10.34 -0.17 -30.70
CA VAL A 238 11.66 -0.03 -30.08
C VAL A 238 11.54 0.81 -28.82
N VAL A 239 12.31 0.44 -27.79
CA VAL A 239 12.38 1.17 -26.51
C VAL A 239 13.69 1.98 -26.46
N LEU A 240 13.54 3.27 -26.22
CA LEU A 240 14.62 4.21 -25.93
C LEU A 240 14.68 4.48 -24.42
N ASP A 241 15.89 4.61 -23.90
CA ASP A 241 16.11 5.21 -22.58
C ASP A 241 16.36 6.73 -22.77
N TRP A 242 15.82 7.54 -21.88
CA TRP A 242 16.02 9.00 -21.86
C TRP A 242 16.37 9.48 -20.45
N SER A 243 17.16 10.55 -20.38
CA SER A 243 17.60 11.13 -19.11
C SER A 243 18.02 12.59 -19.28
N ILE A 244 18.02 13.35 -18.19
CA ILE A 244 18.60 14.69 -18.17
C ILE A 244 20.12 14.54 -18.25
N GLU A 245 20.67 14.69 -19.46
CA GLU A 245 22.09 14.49 -19.74
C GLU A 245 22.97 15.62 -19.16
N ASN A 246 24.29 15.42 -19.20
CA ASN A 246 25.37 16.32 -18.75
C ASN A 246 25.63 16.37 -17.23
N TYR A 247 24.74 15.83 -16.41
CA TYR A 247 24.90 15.85 -14.95
C TYR A 247 24.54 14.51 -14.34
N THR A 248 25.13 14.20 -13.19
CA THR A 248 24.70 13.11 -12.31
C THR A 248 24.14 13.71 -11.03
N CYS A 249 23.41 12.92 -10.24
CA CYS A 249 22.83 13.40 -8.98
C CYS A 249 23.86 13.89 -7.96
N GLU A 250 25.11 13.42 -8.04
CA GLU A 250 26.22 13.86 -7.20
C GLU A 250 26.80 15.21 -7.65
N ASN A 251 26.69 15.53 -8.94
CA ASN A 251 27.38 16.65 -9.56
C ASN A 251 26.49 17.88 -9.78
N ILE A 252 25.20 17.82 -9.44
CA ILE A 252 24.25 18.92 -9.60
C ILE A 252 23.57 19.25 -8.27
N SER A 253 23.59 20.54 -7.90
CA SER A 253 22.88 21.03 -6.71
C SER A 253 21.42 21.28 -7.03
N ARG A 254 20.53 21.15 -6.02
CA ARG A 254 19.11 21.54 -6.13
C ARG A 254 18.91 23.04 -6.40
N ASP A 255 19.89 23.86 -6.06
CA ASP A 255 19.86 25.32 -6.30
C ASP A 255 20.31 25.69 -7.72
N ASP A 256 20.82 24.74 -8.52
CA ASP A 256 21.24 24.98 -9.89
C ASP A 256 20.01 25.16 -10.80
N PRO A 257 19.93 26.19 -11.65
CA PRO A 257 18.80 26.39 -12.57
C PRO A 257 18.66 25.26 -13.61
N SER A 258 19.69 24.44 -13.80
CA SER A 258 19.69 23.27 -14.67
C SER A 258 19.12 22.02 -13.97
N PHE A 259 18.91 22.07 -12.66
CA PHE A 259 18.29 20.98 -11.89
C PHE A 259 16.84 20.80 -12.32
N ALA A 260 16.49 19.59 -12.74
CA ALA A 260 15.23 19.34 -13.43
C ALA A 260 14.11 18.81 -12.52
N CYS A 261 14.45 18.27 -11.34
CA CYS A 261 13.47 17.63 -10.47
C CYS A 261 12.74 18.67 -9.60
N GLY A 262 11.41 18.56 -9.51
CA GLY A 262 10.57 19.43 -8.70
C GLY A 262 10.55 19.07 -7.21
N LYS A 263 9.60 19.63 -6.47
CA LYS A 263 9.40 19.30 -5.04
C LYS A 263 8.86 17.89 -4.86
N ASN A 264 9.15 17.29 -3.69
CA ASN A 264 8.75 15.92 -3.33
C ASN A 264 9.20 14.89 -4.38
N SER A 265 10.38 15.12 -4.95
CA SER A 265 10.99 14.24 -5.93
C SER A 265 12.47 14.03 -5.62
N ASP A 266 12.94 12.86 -6.02
CA ASP A 266 14.29 12.37 -5.84
C ASP A 266 15.01 12.27 -7.18
N CYS A 267 16.28 12.68 -7.17
CA CYS A 267 17.18 12.49 -8.29
C CYS A 267 17.71 11.05 -8.28
N VAL A 268 17.60 10.36 -9.40
CA VAL A 268 18.11 8.99 -9.57
C VAL A 268 19.01 8.93 -10.80
N ASN A 269 20.25 8.49 -10.63
CA ASN A 269 21.17 8.32 -11.76
C ASN A 269 20.59 7.33 -12.77
N SER A 270 20.66 7.70 -14.05
CA SER A 270 20.10 6.91 -15.13
C SER A 270 20.84 5.57 -15.25
N PRO A 271 20.13 4.43 -15.41
CA PRO A 271 20.75 3.12 -15.61
C PRO A 271 21.72 3.07 -16.80
N ASN A 272 21.48 3.88 -17.84
CA ASN A 272 22.34 3.99 -19.02
C ASN A 272 23.65 4.77 -18.75
N GLY A 273 23.76 5.48 -17.62
CA GLY A 273 24.93 6.22 -17.18
C GLY A 273 25.17 7.59 -17.83
N LEU A 274 24.23 8.11 -18.62
CA LEU A 274 24.40 9.38 -19.36
C LEU A 274 23.72 10.59 -18.73
N GLY A 275 23.18 10.44 -17.51
CA GLY A 275 22.46 11.50 -16.85
C GLY A 275 21.72 11.02 -15.61
N TYR A 276 20.67 11.74 -15.26
CA TYR A 276 19.73 11.35 -14.20
C TYR A 276 18.28 11.47 -14.66
N ILE A 277 17.40 10.77 -13.95
CA ILE A 277 15.95 10.90 -14.04
C ILE A 277 15.41 11.38 -12.69
N CYS A 278 14.18 11.90 -12.70
CA CYS A 278 13.49 12.34 -11.51
C CYS A 278 12.37 11.35 -11.21
N ASN A 279 12.26 10.88 -9.97
CA ASN A 279 11.15 10.08 -9.50
C ASN A 279 10.42 10.83 -8.38
N CYS A 280 9.09 10.72 -8.31
CA CYS A 280 8.41 11.20 -7.12
C CYS A 280 8.90 10.42 -5.90
N SER A 281 9.10 11.15 -4.79
CA SER A 281 9.51 10.55 -3.53
C SER A 281 8.46 9.55 -3.04
N GLN A 282 8.87 8.66 -2.15
CA GLN A 282 7.95 7.69 -1.55
C GLN A 282 6.72 8.39 -0.95
N GLY A 283 5.52 7.88 -1.25
CA GLY A 283 4.25 8.49 -0.84
C GLY A 283 3.73 9.59 -1.78
N TYR A 284 4.42 9.87 -2.89
CA TYR A 284 3.99 10.85 -3.89
C TYR A 284 3.82 10.23 -5.27
N ARG A 285 2.94 10.83 -6.10
CA ARG A 285 2.67 10.44 -7.49
C ARG A 285 2.43 11.67 -8.37
N GLY A 286 2.63 11.53 -9.67
CA GLY A 286 2.43 12.60 -10.65
C GLY A 286 3.69 12.82 -11.48
N ASN A 287 3.96 14.08 -11.84
CA ASN A 287 5.11 14.43 -12.68
C ASN A 287 6.26 15.04 -11.85
N PRO A 288 7.40 14.34 -11.70
CA PRO A 288 8.53 14.81 -10.90
C PRO A 288 9.37 15.92 -11.55
N TYR A 289 9.10 16.29 -12.81
CA TYR A 289 9.79 17.37 -13.51
C TYR A 289 9.05 18.71 -13.43
N LEU A 290 7.86 18.74 -12.84
CA LEU A 290 7.11 19.97 -12.56
C LEU A 290 7.37 20.39 -11.10
N GLU A 291 7.51 21.69 -10.86
CA GLU A 291 7.83 22.27 -9.54
C GLU A 291 6.95 21.73 -8.39
N ASN A 292 5.65 21.56 -8.62
CA ASN A 292 4.70 20.96 -7.67
C ASN A 292 3.95 19.76 -8.30
N GLY A 293 4.60 19.01 -9.20
CA GLY A 293 3.92 17.93 -9.93
C GLY A 293 3.81 16.62 -9.17
N CYS A 294 4.68 16.37 -8.18
CA CYS A 294 4.53 15.24 -7.26
C CYS A 294 3.52 15.59 -6.17
N GLN A 295 2.33 15.01 -6.31
CA GLN A 295 1.21 15.16 -5.40
C GLN A 295 1.20 14.01 -4.39
N ASP A 296 0.81 14.35 -3.18
CA ASP A 296 0.64 13.39 -2.09
C ASP A 296 -0.35 12.28 -2.48
N ILE A 297 0.01 11.03 -2.21
CA ILE A 297 -0.89 9.89 -2.38
C ILE A 297 -1.79 9.87 -1.15
N ASP A 298 -3.09 10.08 -1.31
CA ASP A 298 -4.03 9.82 -0.22
C ASP A 298 -4.26 8.31 -0.07
N GLU A 299 -3.41 7.63 0.71
CA GLU A 299 -3.58 6.20 0.95
C GLU A 299 -4.84 5.89 1.76
N CYS A 300 -5.42 6.86 2.46
CA CYS A 300 -6.66 6.69 3.21
C CYS A 300 -7.90 6.69 2.31
N ALA A 301 -7.82 7.25 1.10
CA ALA A 301 -8.91 7.25 0.13
C ALA A 301 -9.21 5.86 -0.44
N ASP A 302 -8.23 4.95 -0.46
CA ASP A 302 -8.39 3.58 -0.94
C ASP A 302 -7.89 2.57 0.10
N LYS A 303 -8.78 1.65 0.51
CA LYS A 303 -8.44 0.66 1.53
C LYS A 303 -7.35 -0.30 1.10
N SER A 304 -7.15 -0.56 -0.20
CA SER A 304 -6.05 -1.43 -0.65
C SER A 304 -4.68 -0.76 -0.60
N MET A 305 -4.63 0.56 -0.41
CA MET A 305 -3.40 1.35 -0.39
C MET A 305 -2.85 1.58 1.03
N ASN A 306 -3.59 1.20 2.08
CA ASN A 306 -3.16 1.34 3.47
C ASN A 306 -3.31 0.06 4.30
N ASP A 307 -2.48 -0.08 5.31
CA ASP A 307 -2.49 -1.19 6.28
C ASP A 307 -3.27 -0.86 7.58
N CYS A 308 -3.99 0.28 7.63
CA CYS A 308 -4.67 0.68 8.86
C CYS A 308 -5.77 -0.33 9.24
N LEU A 309 -5.88 -0.69 10.50
CA LEU A 309 -7.04 -1.40 11.07
C LEU A 309 -8.01 -0.45 11.81
N GLY A 310 -7.56 0.78 12.09
CA GLY A 310 -8.33 1.82 12.76
C GLY A 310 -8.69 3.01 11.86
N ILE A 311 -8.67 4.22 12.45
CA ILE A 311 -8.85 5.49 11.76
C ILE A 311 -7.57 5.84 11.00
N CYS A 312 -7.69 5.95 9.68
CA CYS A 312 -6.63 6.44 8.80
C CYS A 312 -6.68 7.97 8.71
N ARG A 313 -5.53 8.63 8.84
CA ARG A 313 -5.36 10.07 8.60
C ARG A 313 -4.22 10.27 7.62
N ASN A 314 -4.55 10.81 6.45
CA ASN A 314 -3.55 11.11 5.43
C ASN A 314 -2.62 12.25 5.90
N THR A 315 -1.35 12.17 5.54
CA THR A 315 -0.30 13.14 5.88
C THR A 315 0.63 13.35 4.68
N PRO A 316 1.31 14.49 4.52
CA PRO A 316 2.21 14.65 3.39
C PRO A 316 3.32 13.57 3.32
N GLY A 317 3.28 12.76 2.27
CA GLY A 317 4.18 11.64 1.98
C GLY A 317 3.88 10.34 2.73
N SER A 318 2.80 10.26 3.52
CA SER A 318 2.48 9.07 4.31
C SER A 318 1.07 9.12 4.92
N TYR A 319 0.74 8.16 5.77
CA TYR A 319 -0.50 8.18 6.53
C TYR A 319 -0.27 7.68 7.95
N ASN A 320 -1.04 8.26 8.88
CA ASN A 320 -1.04 7.83 10.26
C ASN A 320 -2.30 7.00 10.55
N CYS A 321 -2.10 5.88 11.21
CA CYS A 321 -3.20 5.06 11.71
C CYS A 321 -3.37 5.33 13.20
N SER A 322 -4.60 5.46 13.64
CA SER A 322 -4.92 5.68 15.05
C SER A 322 -6.15 4.89 15.43
N CYS A 323 -6.27 4.60 16.71
CA CYS A 323 -7.43 3.89 17.22
C CYS A 323 -8.57 4.86 17.57
N PRO A 324 -9.83 4.48 17.34
CA PRO A 324 -10.96 5.29 17.74
C PRO A 324 -10.96 5.56 19.26
N PRO A 325 -11.56 6.66 19.72
CA PRO A 325 -11.64 6.98 21.14
C PRO A 325 -12.13 5.79 21.97
N GLY A 326 -11.43 5.51 23.08
CA GLY A 326 -11.73 4.37 23.94
C GLY A 326 -11.01 3.06 23.57
N SER A 327 -10.11 3.06 22.58
CA SER A 327 -9.25 1.92 22.25
C SER A 327 -7.74 2.27 22.25
N LYS A 328 -6.89 1.27 22.52
CA LYS A 328 -5.43 1.34 22.51
C LYS A 328 -4.87 0.36 21.45
N GLY A 329 -3.77 0.75 20.83
CA GLY A 329 -3.13 0.05 19.72
C GLY A 329 -2.45 1.06 18.80
N ASP A 330 -1.70 0.59 17.82
CA ASP A 330 -1.08 1.42 16.78
C ASP A 330 -2.01 1.59 15.56
N GLY A 331 -3.16 0.90 15.55
CA GLY A 331 -4.09 0.93 14.43
C GLY A 331 -3.50 0.32 13.15
N ARG A 332 -2.42 -0.46 13.23
CA ARG A 332 -1.78 -1.23 12.15
C ARG A 332 -1.54 -2.67 12.61
N ARG A 333 -0.38 -2.96 13.19
CA ARG A 333 0.07 -4.30 13.61
C ARG A 333 -0.63 -4.76 14.88
N PHE A 334 -0.94 -3.82 15.77
CA PHE A 334 -1.73 -4.00 16.96
C PHE A 334 -3.16 -3.49 16.70
N PRO A 335 -4.11 -4.40 16.39
CA PRO A 335 -5.49 -4.01 16.16
C PRO A 335 -6.03 -3.22 17.35
N CYS A 336 -6.91 -2.27 17.06
CA CYS A 336 -7.47 -1.39 18.07
C CYS A 336 -8.29 -2.20 19.08
N LYS A 337 -7.69 -2.45 20.25
CA LYS A 337 -8.38 -3.10 21.37
C LYS A 337 -9.01 -2.00 22.20
N LYS A 338 -10.28 -2.12 22.55
CA LYS A 338 -10.87 -1.20 23.53
C LYS A 338 -9.99 -1.18 24.80
N LYS A 339 -9.99 -0.06 25.54
CA LYS A 339 -9.42 -0.01 26.90
C LYS A 339 -10.24 -0.98 27.76
N GLN A 340 -9.93 -2.26 27.66
CA GLN A 340 -10.24 -3.24 28.68
C GLN A 340 -9.31 -2.85 29.83
N PHE A 341 -9.88 -2.39 30.95
CA PHE A 341 -9.18 -2.50 32.22
C PHE A 341 -8.71 -3.95 32.34
N PRO A 342 -7.48 -4.22 32.80
CA PRO A 342 -6.92 -5.55 32.76
C PRO A 342 -7.68 -6.46 33.73
N VAL A 343 -8.72 -7.14 33.24
CA VAL A 343 -9.31 -8.30 33.90
C VAL A 343 -8.75 -9.60 33.32
N ASP A 344 -8.02 -9.52 32.19
CA ASP A 344 -7.66 -10.68 31.38
C ASP A 344 -6.22 -11.18 31.55
N GLN A 345 -5.41 -10.60 32.46
CA GLN A 345 -4.08 -11.13 32.74
C GLN A 345 -4.07 -12.31 33.75
N VAL A 346 -5.20 -13.01 33.92
CA VAL A 346 -5.29 -14.18 34.81
C VAL A 346 -5.93 -15.44 34.19
N ILE A 347 -6.60 -15.42 33.02
CA ILE A 347 -7.52 -16.55 32.69
C ILE A 347 -7.29 -17.31 31.36
N ILE A 348 -6.38 -16.92 30.45
CA ILE A 348 -6.22 -17.65 29.15
C ILE A 348 -4.83 -18.27 28.95
N GLU A 349 -4.32 -19.01 29.94
CA GLU A 349 -3.23 -19.97 29.70
C GLU A 349 -3.41 -21.33 30.40
N TYR A 350 -4.59 -21.67 30.94
CA TYR A 350 -4.74 -22.89 31.76
C TYR A 350 -5.92 -23.82 31.44
N ILE A 351 -6.60 -23.70 30.29
CA ILE A 351 -7.64 -24.68 29.87
C ILE A 351 -7.08 -25.73 28.90
N HIS A 352 -5.80 -26.11 29.01
CA HIS A 352 -5.33 -27.30 28.27
C HIS A 352 -4.49 -28.32 29.04
N LEU A 353 -4.23 -28.16 30.34
CA LEU A 353 -3.43 -29.15 31.07
C LEU A 353 -3.93 -29.34 32.50
N ALA A 354 -4.92 -30.22 32.68
CA ALA A 354 -5.07 -31.05 33.89
C ALA A 354 -6.20 -32.07 33.69
N ILE A 355 -6.03 -33.02 32.78
CA ILE A 355 -6.56 -34.36 33.03
C ILE A 355 -5.38 -35.17 33.57
N ASP A 356 -5.15 -35.10 34.88
CA ASP A 356 -4.91 -36.34 35.60
C ASP A 356 -5.19 -36.19 37.10
N LYS A 357 -5.70 -37.28 37.66
CA LYS A 357 -6.34 -37.38 38.97
C LYS A 357 -5.36 -37.12 40.12
N THR A 358 -5.84 -36.51 41.19
CA THR A 358 -5.92 -37.13 42.55
C THR A 358 -6.44 -36.11 43.58
N HIS A 359 -7.39 -36.56 44.39
CA HIS A 359 -8.07 -35.90 45.52
C HIS A 359 -9.35 -35.09 45.21
N LEU A 360 -10.44 -35.55 45.85
CA LEU A 360 -11.78 -34.95 46.00
C LEU A 360 -11.86 -33.45 45.65
N THR A 361 -12.35 -33.14 44.45
CA THR A 361 -12.85 -31.81 44.11
C THR A 361 -14.29 -31.70 44.63
N THR A 362 -14.49 -31.00 45.74
CA THR A 362 -15.83 -30.47 46.04
C THR A 362 -16.18 -29.50 44.92
N VAL A 363 -17.22 -29.81 44.15
CA VAL A 363 -17.69 -28.95 43.06
C VAL A 363 -17.90 -27.54 43.60
N VAL A 364 -17.26 -26.55 42.98
CA VAL A 364 -17.47 -25.14 43.34
C VAL A 364 -18.92 -24.77 43.01
N GLN A 365 -19.69 -24.37 44.03
CA GLN A 365 -21.10 -23.98 43.89
C GLN A 365 -21.28 -22.55 44.41
N GLY A 366 -22.04 -21.74 43.68
CA GLY A 366 -22.41 -20.39 44.11
C GLY A 366 -22.97 -19.52 43.00
N THR A 367 -23.42 -18.33 43.37
CA THR A 367 -24.03 -17.36 42.44
C THR A 367 -22.94 -16.51 41.78
N PHE A 368 -22.92 -16.50 40.44
CA PHE A 368 -21.97 -15.74 39.65
C PHE A 368 -22.06 -14.23 39.98
N GLY A 369 -20.93 -13.61 40.31
CA GLY A 369 -20.84 -12.23 40.83
C GLY A 369 -20.60 -12.12 42.33
N TYR A 370 -21.08 -13.07 43.13
CA TYR A 370 -20.87 -13.13 44.59
C TYR A 370 -19.76 -14.09 45.00
N LEU A 371 -19.37 -14.99 44.10
CA LEU A 371 -18.45 -16.07 44.38
C LEU A 371 -17.06 -15.57 44.78
N ASP A 372 -16.57 -16.01 45.94
CA ASP A 372 -15.23 -15.70 46.42
C ASP A 372 -14.14 -16.20 45.46
N PRO A 373 -13.27 -15.32 44.92
CA PRO A 373 -12.17 -15.71 44.04
C PRO A 373 -11.19 -16.70 44.67
N GLU A 374 -10.97 -16.64 45.99
CA GLU A 374 -10.08 -17.58 46.69
C GLU A 374 -10.73 -18.97 46.81
N TYR A 375 -12.02 -19.06 47.11
CA TYR A 375 -12.79 -20.31 47.06
C TYR A 375 -12.80 -20.90 45.64
N PHE A 376 -13.07 -20.08 44.63
CA PHE A 376 -13.09 -20.51 43.24
C PHE A 376 -11.74 -21.10 42.79
N ARG A 377 -10.61 -20.48 43.18
CA ARG A 377 -9.26 -20.94 42.82
C ARG A 377 -8.80 -22.15 43.64
N SER A 378 -9.04 -22.13 44.95
CA SER A 378 -8.53 -23.16 45.87
C SER A 378 -9.45 -24.37 46.00
N CYS A 379 -10.69 -24.27 45.50
CA CYS A 379 -11.79 -25.20 45.77
C CYS A 379 -12.09 -25.37 47.27
N ARG A 380 -11.60 -24.48 48.15
CA ARG A 380 -11.79 -24.55 49.61
C ARG A 380 -12.73 -23.45 50.07
N PHE A 381 -13.95 -23.84 50.41
CA PHE A 381 -14.91 -22.93 51.00
C PHE A 381 -14.55 -22.66 52.47
N THR A 382 -14.62 -21.41 52.89
CA THR A 382 -14.37 -21.00 54.28
C THR A 382 -15.40 -19.97 54.73
N GLU A 383 -15.49 -19.72 56.04
CA GLU A 383 -16.27 -18.59 56.58
C GLU A 383 -15.87 -17.22 55.99
N LYS A 384 -14.65 -17.08 55.46
CA LYS A 384 -14.18 -15.87 54.77
C LYS A 384 -14.75 -15.72 53.37
N SER A 385 -15.24 -16.80 52.78
CA SER A 385 -15.92 -16.78 51.48
C SER A 385 -17.31 -16.15 51.59
N ASP A 386 -18.00 -16.37 52.71
CA ASP A 386 -19.24 -15.65 53.04
C ASP A 386 -18.99 -14.16 53.31
N VAL A 387 -17.88 -13.81 53.97
CA VAL A 387 -17.47 -12.40 54.17
C VAL A 387 -17.30 -11.68 52.83
N TYR A 388 -16.68 -12.34 51.84
CA TYR A 388 -16.54 -11.77 50.50
C TYR A 388 -17.91 -11.53 49.85
N SER A 389 -18.77 -12.56 49.87
CA SER A 389 -20.12 -12.50 49.30
C SER A 389 -20.95 -11.38 49.93
N PHE A 390 -20.85 -11.20 51.25
CA PHE A 390 -21.49 -10.10 51.96
C PHE A 390 -20.91 -8.73 51.58
N GLY A 391 -19.60 -8.65 51.34
CA GLY A 391 -18.96 -7.45 50.80
C GLY A 391 -19.56 -7.03 49.45
N VAL A 392 -19.89 -7.98 48.57
CA VAL A 392 -20.58 -7.69 47.30
C VAL A 392 -21.96 -7.08 47.56
N VAL A 393 -22.72 -7.64 48.50
CA VAL A 393 -24.04 -7.10 48.90
C VAL A 393 -23.93 -5.66 49.42
N LEU A 394 -22.92 -5.35 50.24
CA LEU A 394 -22.68 -3.97 50.70
C LEU A 394 -22.43 -3.02 49.53
N VAL A 395 -21.66 -3.46 48.52
CA VAL A 395 -21.39 -2.66 47.32
C VAL A 395 -22.65 -2.49 46.46
N GLU A 396 -23.49 -3.51 46.33
CA GLU A 396 -24.79 -3.36 45.66
C GLU A 396 -25.66 -2.33 46.35
N LEU A 397 -25.70 -2.32 47.69
CA LEU A 397 -26.45 -1.33 48.46
C LEU A 397 -25.90 0.09 48.31
N LEU A 398 -24.57 0.24 48.19
CA LEU A 398 -23.92 1.54 48.01
C LEU A 398 -24.10 2.11 46.61
N THR A 399 -24.17 1.25 45.58
CA THR A 399 -24.14 1.67 44.17
C THR A 399 -25.47 1.54 43.45
N GLY A 400 -26.40 0.72 43.97
CA GLY A 400 -27.64 0.36 43.30
C GLY A 400 -27.45 -0.50 42.03
N GLU A 401 -26.23 -0.93 41.73
CA GLU A 401 -25.90 -1.73 40.55
C GLU A 401 -25.96 -3.23 40.83
N LYS A 402 -26.22 -4.03 39.78
CA LYS A 402 -26.13 -5.50 39.85
C LYS A 402 -24.65 -5.96 39.91
N PRO A 403 -24.34 -7.08 40.56
CA PRO A 403 -22.96 -7.58 40.72
C PRO A 403 -22.29 -7.86 39.37
N ILE A 404 -23.10 -8.26 38.39
CA ILE A 404 -22.72 -8.54 37.01
C ILE A 404 -23.67 -7.77 36.08
N SER A 405 -23.12 -6.89 35.26
CA SER A 405 -23.89 -6.11 34.27
C SER A 405 -23.22 -6.16 32.89
N PRO A 406 -23.99 -6.22 31.79
CA PRO A 406 -23.42 -6.29 30.45
C PRO A 406 -22.82 -4.94 30.04
N ILE A 407 -21.56 -4.94 29.57
CA ILE A 407 -20.89 -3.78 28.97
C ILE A 407 -20.98 -3.86 27.43
N GLY A 408 -21.23 -5.06 26.87
CA GLY A 408 -21.35 -5.28 25.44
C GLY A 408 -21.89 -6.68 25.09
N PRO A 409 -21.87 -7.08 23.80
CA PRO A 409 -22.46 -8.33 23.33
C PRO A 409 -21.86 -9.61 23.97
N GLN A 410 -20.63 -9.53 24.49
CA GLN A 410 -19.92 -10.62 25.17
C GLN A 410 -19.04 -10.15 26.34
N GLU A 411 -19.25 -8.93 26.85
CA GLU A 411 -18.44 -8.34 27.93
C GLU A 411 -19.32 -8.03 29.15
N TRP A 412 -18.82 -8.36 30.35
CA TRP A 412 -19.55 -8.20 31.61
C TRP A 412 -18.69 -7.46 32.64
N LYS A 413 -19.29 -6.47 33.33
CA LYS A 413 -18.70 -5.74 34.47
C LYS A 413 -18.80 -6.60 35.72
N ASN A 414 -17.71 -6.74 36.48
CA ASN A 414 -17.75 -7.24 37.85
C ASN A 414 -17.75 -6.06 38.82
N LEU A 415 -18.85 -5.90 39.57
CA LEU A 415 -19.07 -4.74 40.44
C LEU A 415 -18.07 -4.70 41.61
N ALA A 416 -17.74 -5.85 42.21
CA ALA A 416 -16.84 -5.93 43.36
C ALA A 416 -15.41 -5.47 43.03
N ALA A 417 -14.87 -5.92 41.88
CA ALA A 417 -13.56 -5.49 41.40
C ALA A 417 -13.56 -4.00 41.04
N TYR A 418 -14.61 -3.52 40.37
CA TYR A 418 -14.76 -2.12 40.00
C TYR A 418 -14.83 -1.21 41.24
N PHE A 419 -15.56 -1.61 42.27
CA PHE A 419 -15.68 -0.87 43.53
C PHE A 419 -14.33 -0.74 44.25
N VAL A 420 -13.60 -1.86 44.45
CA VAL A 420 -12.30 -1.83 45.15
C VAL A 420 -11.31 -0.90 44.44
N SER A 421 -11.21 -1.00 43.11
CA SER A 421 -10.39 -0.10 42.30
C SER A 421 -10.79 1.37 42.48
N SER A 422 -12.09 1.66 42.47
CA SER A 422 -12.60 3.03 42.62
C SER A 422 -12.30 3.63 43.99
N VAL A 423 -12.34 2.82 45.06
CA VAL A 423 -11.96 3.27 46.41
C VAL A 423 -10.46 3.51 46.51
N GLU A 424 -9.62 2.66 45.92
CA GLU A 424 -8.15 2.82 45.92
C GLU A 424 -7.70 4.05 45.11
N GLU A 425 -8.40 4.37 44.03
CA GLU A 425 -8.17 5.56 43.19
C GLU A 425 -8.88 6.83 43.72
N ASN A 426 -9.44 6.77 44.93
CA ASN A 426 -10.15 7.89 45.57
C ASN A 426 -11.30 8.48 44.72
N CYS A 427 -11.98 7.61 43.96
CA CYS A 427 -13.05 7.92 43.02
C CYS A 427 -14.41 7.36 43.48
N LEU A 428 -14.58 7.11 44.78
CA LEU A 428 -15.80 6.55 45.38
C LEU A 428 -17.05 7.36 45.04
N ASP A 429 -16.96 8.69 45.06
CA ASP A 429 -18.10 9.59 44.79
C ASP A 429 -18.73 9.36 43.39
N ASN A 430 -17.97 8.81 42.43
CA ASN A 430 -18.45 8.56 41.07
C ASN A 430 -19.31 7.30 40.91
N ILE A 431 -19.31 6.43 41.92
CA ILE A 431 -19.95 5.10 41.82
C ILE A 431 -21.09 4.92 42.83
N LEU A 432 -21.24 5.82 43.79
CA LEU A 432 -22.33 5.79 44.76
C LEU A 432 -23.68 6.07 44.09
N ASP A 433 -24.73 5.42 44.58
CA ASP A 433 -26.09 5.69 44.12
C ASP A 433 -26.44 7.15 44.42
N PRO A 434 -26.82 7.97 43.42
CA PRO A 434 -27.20 9.37 43.63
C PRO A 434 -28.32 9.55 44.67
N GLN A 435 -29.14 8.53 44.91
CA GLN A 435 -30.23 8.56 45.89
C GLN A 435 -29.74 8.48 47.35
N ILE A 436 -28.56 7.89 47.59
CA ILE A 436 -28.00 7.75 48.94
C ILE A 436 -27.03 8.87 49.31
N VAL A 437 -26.43 9.53 48.30
CA VAL A 437 -25.48 10.62 48.48
C VAL A 437 -26.20 11.86 49.03
N ARG A 438 -25.99 12.11 50.32
CA ARG A 438 -26.41 13.34 51.01
C ARG A 438 -25.25 13.82 51.88
N GLU A 439 -25.04 15.14 51.96
CA GLU A 439 -23.91 15.72 52.70
C GLU A 439 -23.88 15.33 54.18
N ASP A 440 -25.05 15.12 54.79
CA ASP A 440 -25.22 14.77 56.19
C ASP A 440 -24.84 13.31 56.54
N ARG A 441 -24.64 12.43 55.54
CA ARG A 441 -24.29 11.01 55.74
C ARG A 441 -22.97 10.58 55.09
N LYS A 442 -22.14 11.54 54.68
CA LYS A 442 -20.88 11.26 53.96
C LYS A 442 -19.91 10.41 54.80
N GLU A 443 -19.83 10.65 56.11
CA GLU A 443 -18.99 9.89 57.03
C GLU A 443 -19.43 8.43 57.15
N GLU A 444 -20.74 8.19 57.27
CA GLU A 444 -21.31 6.84 57.34
C GLU A 444 -21.04 6.05 56.06
N ILE A 445 -21.22 6.70 54.89
CA ILE A 445 -20.93 6.11 53.58
C ILE A 445 -19.46 5.73 53.47
N GLN A 446 -18.54 6.57 53.96
CA GLN A 446 -17.10 6.25 53.97
C GLN A 446 -16.80 5.04 54.85
N VAL A 447 -17.37 4.98 56.06
CA VAL A 447 -17.19 3.84 56.98
C VAL A 447 -17.71 2.54 56.36
N VAL A 448 -18.90 2.54 55.76
CA VAL A 448 -19.45 1.35 55.07
C VAL A 448 -18.60 0.98 53.87
N SER A 449 -18.11 1.96 53.10
CA SER A 449 -17.27 1.73 51.92
C SER A 449 -15.92 1.09 52.29
N ASP A 450 -15.29 1.56 53.36
CA ASP A 450 -14.05 0.96 53.88
C ASP A 450 -14.28 -0.44 54.46
N LEU A 451 -15.43 -0.67 55.09
CA LEU A 451 -15.81 -1.99 55.56
C LEU A 451 -16.01 -2.97 54.38
N ALA A 452 -16.73 -2.55 53.34
CA ALA A 452 -16.95 -3.32 52.12
C ALA A 452 -15.62 -3.65 51.42
N ARG A 453 -14.71 -2.66 51.27
CA ARG A 453 -13.37 -2.87 50.71
C ARG A 453 -12.56 -3.92 51.47
N ARG A 454 -12.61 -3.91 52.81
CA ARG A 454 -11.93 -4.92 53.64
C ARG A 454 -12.55 -6.31 53.47
N CYS A 455 -13.87 -6.41 53.30
CA CYS A 455 -14.55 -7.68 53.02
C CYS A 455 -14.15 -8.27 51.66
N LEU A 456 -13.96 -7.41 50.65
CA LEU A 456 -13.62 -7.78 49.27
C LEU A 456 -12.13 -8.05 49.03
N ASN A 457 -11.31 -8.17 50.08
CA ASN A 457 -9.89 -8.45 49.92
C ASN A 457 -9.66 -9.80 49.22
N LEU A 458 -8.76 -9.85 48.23
CA LEU A 458 -8.44 -11.09 47.50
C LEU A 458 -7.78 -12.16 48.38
N ASN A 459 -7.18 -11.77 49.51
CA ASN A 459 -6.62 -12.68 50.50
C ASN A 459 -7.58 -12.80 51.69
N GLY A 460 -8.23 -13.96 51.82
CA GLY A 460 -9.21 -14.27 52.86
C GLY A 460 -8.69 -14.11 54.28
N LYS A 461 -7.38 -14.28 54.52
CA LYS A 461 -6.76 -14.02 55.83
C LYS A 461 -6.76 -12.55 56.22
N LYS A 462 -6.80 -11.63 55.24
CA LYS A 462 -6.86 -10.19 55.47
C LYS A 462 -8.30 -9.67 55.62
N ARG A 463 -9.31 -10.49 55.29
CA ARG A 463 -10.71 -10.13 55.47
C ARG A 463 -11.06 -10.10 56.97
N PRO A 464 -11.94 -9.19 57.42
CA PRO A 464 -12.49 -9.22 58.78
C PRO A 464 -13.27 -10.51 59.04
N THR A 465 -13.56 -10.84 60.29
CA THR A 465 -14.56 -11.89 60.60
C THR A 465 -15.96 -11.31 60.41
N MET A 466 -16.98 -12.15 60.18
CA MET A 466 -18.37 -11.66 60.14
C MET A 466 -18.79 -10.97 61.45
N LYS A 467 -18.18 -11.34 62.58
CA LYS A 467 -18.37 -10.64 63.86
C LYS A 467 -17.82 -9.22 63.81
N ASP A 468 -16.63 -9.01 63.27
CA ASP A 468 -16.05 -7.67 63.11
C ASP A 468 -16.86 -6.81 62.12
N VAL A 469 -17.40 -7.44 61.08
CA VAL A 469 -18.30 -6.79 60.11
C VAL A 469 -19.59 -6.33 60.79
N ALA A 470 -20.23 -7.21 61.56
CA ALA A 470 -21.43 -6.87 62.33
C ALA A 470 -21.17 -5.74 63.33
N LEU A 471 -20.06 -5.79 64.08
CA LEU A 471 -19.67 -4.73 65.02
C LEU A 471 -19.43 -3.38 64.31
N GLY A 472 -18.81 -3.41 63.12
CA GLY A 472 -18.60 -2.21 62.30
C GLY A 472 -19.91 -1.56 61.86
N LEU A 473 -20.90 -2.36 61.47
CA LEU A 473 -22.23 -1.87 61.09
C LEU A 473 -23.08 -1.43 62.29
N GLU A 474 -23.00 -2.12 63.42
CA GLU A 474 -23.68 -1.73 64.67
C GLU A 474 -23.18 -0.38 65.20
N GLY A 475 -21.91 -0.06 64.99
CA GLY A 475 -21.33 1.25 65.33
C GLY A 475 -22.06 2.41 64.66
N LEU A 476 -22.52 2.22 63.41
CA LEU A 476 -23.28 3.20 62.64
C LEU A 476 -24.74 3.31 63.08
N ARG A 477 -25.31 2.25 63.65
CA ARG A 477 -26.70 2.28 64.15
C ARG A 477 -26.83 2.98 65.50
N LYS A 478 -25.76 3.04 66.29
CA LYS A 478 -25.75 3.74 67.59
C LYS A 478 -25.60 5.26 67.47
N SER A 479 -25.17 5.79 66.32
CA SER A 479 -25.15 7.23 66.04
C SER A 479 -26.53 7.80 65.72
N GLU A 480 -27.49 6.99 65.26
CA GLU A 480 -28.87 7.44 64.91
C GLU A 480 -29.90 7.33 66.07
N GLY A 481 -29.48 6.94 67.28
CA GLY A 481 -30.40 6.53 68.35
C GLY A 481 -30.25 7.23 69.71
N GLN A 482 -30.43 8.55 69.79
CA GLN A 482 -30.83 9.24 71.03
C GLN A 482 -32.05 10.13 70.81
N PRO A 483 -33.24 9.77 71.33
CA PRO A 483 -34.36 10.70 71.45
C PRO A 483 -34.15 11.65 72.64
N LEU A 484 -34.27 12.94 72.39
CA LEU A 484 -34.51 13.98 73.39
C LEU A 484 -35.89 13.79 74.04
N ALA A 485 -35.91 13.39 75.31
CA ALA A 485 -36.96 13.70 76.29
C ALA A 485 -36.29 13.56 77.68
N GLN A 486 -36.25 14.55 78.57
CA GLN A 486 -37.34 15.43 78.98
C GLN A 486 -36.83 16.83 79.38
N GLN A 487 -37.58 17.85 79.00
CA GLN A 487 -37.54 19.17 79.62
C GLN A 487 -38.34 19.16 80.94
N ASN A 488 -37.71 19.77 81.96
CA ASN A 488 -38.27 20.61 83.02
C ASN A 488 -39.12 20.00 84.15
N ALA A 489 -38.57 20.07 85.37
CA ALA A 489 -39.32 20.45 86.56
C ALA A 489 -38.45 21.32 87.50
N GLN A 490 -38.93 22.55 87.69
CA GLN A 490 -38.84 23.41 88.89
C GLN A 490 -37.51 24.04 89.33
N ASP A 491 -37.39 25.30 88.93
CA ASP A 491 -37.16 26.48 89.78
C ASP A 491 -37.45 26.28 91.29
N ASP A 492 -36.45 26.51 92.15
CA ASP A 492 -36.66 27.26 93.39
C ASP A 492 -35.33 27.79 93.99
N ARG A 493 -35.21 29.12 93.95
CA ARG A 493 -34.78 30.04 95.03
C ARG A 493 -33.40 29.91 95.73
N ARG A 494 -32.71 31.05 95.62
CA ARG A 494 -32.12 31.91 96.68
C ARG A 494 -31.04 31.33 97.59
N SER A 495 -29.88 31.99 97.51
CA SER A 495 -29.15 32.63 98.61
C SER A 495 -29.43 32.14 100.04
N ILE A 496 -28.38 31.70 100.72
CA ILE A 496 -27.89 32.13 102.06
C ILE A 496 -27.01 31.00 102.62
N SER A 497 -25.69 31.16 102.56
CA SER A 497 -24.79 31.41 103.71
C SER A 497 -23.35 31.10 103.35
#